data_AF-Q9I1G4-F1
#
_entry.id   AF-Q9I1G4-F1
#
_cell.length_a   1.000
_cell.length_b   1.000
_cell.length_c   1.000
_cell.angle_alpha   90.00
_cell.angle_beta   90.00
_cell.angle_gamma   90.00
#
_symmetry.space_group_name_H-M   'P 1'
#
loop_
_entity.id
_entity.type
_entity.pdbx_description
1 polymer ?
#
loop_
_entity_poly.entity_id
_entity_poly.type
_entity_poly.pdbx_seq_one_letter_code
_entity_poly.pdbx_strand_id
1 'polypeptide(L)' 'MDRTDNVIDFARYRSRRQARRLGEMMWAVYAWRAGYAVPQPPARHDERSRRA' A
#
# COMPACT_ATOMS: atom_id res chain seq x y z
N MET A 1 -18.83 13.61 -20.43
CA MET A 1 -18.33 13.32 -19.06
C MET A 1 -19.45 12.57 -18.40
N ASP A 2 -19.40 11.24 -18.44
CA ASP A 2 -20.46 10.42 -17.89
C ASP A 2 -20.37 10.49 -16.37
N ARG A 3 -21.49 10.73 -15.71
CA ARG A 3 -21.53 10.94 -14.24
C ARG A 3 -21.02 9.72 -13.45
N THR A 4 -20.95 8.57 -14.10
CA THR A 4 -20.39 7.31 -13.62
C THR A 4 -18.86 7.29 -13.56
N ASP A 5 -18.15 8.21 -14.23
CA ASP A 5 -16.68 8.32 -14.18
C ASP A 5 -16.17 8.51 -12.73
N ASN A 6 -17.00 9.08 -11.86
CA ASN A 6 -16.70 9.33 -10.45
C ASN A 6 -17.17 8.21 -9.50
N VAL A 7 -17.90 7.20 -9.99
CA VAL A 7 -18.35 6.10 -9.14
C VAL A 7 -17.17 5.17 -8.92
N ILE A 8 -16.60 5.23 -7.73
CA ILE A 8 -15.52 4.34 -7.31
C ILE A 8 -16.11 2.94 -7.20
N ASP A 9 -15.79 2.08 -8.16
CA ASP A 9 -15.99 0.64 -8.00
C ASP A 9 -15.09 0.12 -6.87
N PHE A 10 -15.69 -0.18 -5.73
CA PHE A 10 -14.97 -0.70 -4.57
C PHE A 10 -14.32 -2.07 -4.83
N ALA A 11 -14.90 -2.92 -5.70
CA ALA A 11 -14.29 -4.18 -6.08
C ALA A 11 -13.01 -3.92 -6.87
N ARG A 12 -13.08 -3.03 -7.87
CA ARG A 12 -11.89 -2.61 -8.64
C ARG A 12 -10.83 -1.95 -7.76
N TYR A 13 -11.24 -1.12 -6.81
CA TYR A 13 -10.33 -0.51 -5.84
C TYR A 13 -9.64 -1.56 -4.96
N ARG A 14 -10.38 -2.55 -4.45
CA ARG A 14 -9.82 -3.65 -3.65
C ARG A 14 -8.81 -4.46 -4.45
N SER A 15 -9.14 -4.84 -5.70
CA SER A 15 -8.22 -5.58 -6.57
C SER A 15 -6.94 -4.79 -6.86
N ARG A 16 -7.06 -3.49 -7.17
CA ARG A 16 -5.89 -2.61 -7.36
C ARG A 16 -5.04 -2.52 -6.09
N ARG A 17 -5.66 -2.44 -4.91
CA ARG A 17 -4.94 -2.41 -3.63
C ARG A 17 -4.21 -3.72 -3.34
N GLN A 18 -4.83 -4.87 -3.64
CA GLN A 18 -4.18 -6.18 -3.50
C GLN A 18 -3.02 -6.33 -4.48
N ALA A 19 -3.21 -5.95 -5.75
CA ALA A 19 -2.16 -5.98 -6.76
C ALA A 19 -0.96 -5.09 -6.38
N ARG A 20 -1.22 -3.88 -5.86
CA ARG A 20 -0.17 -2.99 -5.34
C ARG A 20 0.61 -3.64 -4.19
N ARG A 21 -0.09 -4.20 -3.20
CA ARG A 21 0.55 -4.88 -2.06
C ARG A 21 1.40 -6.07 -2.52
N LEU A 22 0.89 -6.87 -3.45
CA LEU A 22 1.63 -7.99 -3.99
C LEU A 22 2.89 -7.52 -4.73
N GLY A 23 2.76 -6.47 -5.55
CA GLY A 23 3.88 -5.84 -6.26
C GLY A 23 4.92 -5.26 -5.30
N GLU A 24 4.49 -4.59 -4.23
CA GLU A 24 5.37 -4.07 -3.17
C GLU A 24 6.12 -5.20 -2.45
N MET A 25 5.46 -6.33 -2.16
CA MET A 25 6.10 -7.50 -1.57
C MET A 25 7.14 -8.12 -2.51
N MET A 26 6.78 -8.32 -3.78
CA MET A 26 7.70 -8.85 -4.79
C MET A 26 8.90 -7.92 -4.98
N TRP A 27 8.66 -6.61 -5.03
CA TRP A 27 9.69 -5.59 -5.12
C TRP A 27 10.60 -5.61 -3.90
N ALA A 28 10.06 -5.70 -2.69
CA ALA A 28 10.84 -5.77 -1.47
C ALA A 28 11.75 -7.00 -1.44
N VAL A 29 11.25 -8.17 -1.88
CA VAL A 29 12.05 -9.39 -2.00
C VAL A 29 13.15 -9.23 -3.06
N TYR A 30 12.83 -8.64 -4.21
CA TYR A 30 13.81 -8.37 -5.26
C TYR A 30 14.89 -7.39 -4.78
N ALA A 31 14.50 -6.27 -4.19
CA ALA A 31 15.39 -5.26 -3.65
C ALA A 31 16.30 -5.84 -2.57
N TRP A 32 15.74 -6.63 -1.64
CA TRP A 32 16.50 -7.34 -0.62
C TRP A 32 17.52 -8.31 -1.23
N ARG A 33 17.13 -9.10 -2.24
CA ARG A 33 18.04 -10.00 -2.95
C ARG A 33 19.14 -9.25 -3.70
N ALA A 34 18.84 -8.09 -4.26
CA ALA A 34 19.80 -7.24 -4.96
C ALA A 34 20.70 -6.43 -3.99
N GLY A 35 20.51 -6.56 -2.67
CA GLY A 35 21.31 -5.85 -1.66
C GLY A 35 20.86 -4.41 -1.40
N TYR A 36 19.71 -3.99 -1.95
CA TYR A 36 19.14 -2.67 -1.65
C TYR A 36 18.50 -2.66 -0.27
N ALA A 37 18.80 -1.64 0.54
CA ALA A 37 18.08 -1.38 1.77
C ALA A 37 16.62 -1.07 1.45
N VAL A 38 15.70 -1.94 1.87
CA VAL A 38 14.27 -1.68 1.76
C VAL A 38 13.90 -0.67 2.85
N PRO A 39 13.50 0.58 2.52
CA PRO A 39 13.05 1.51 3.52
C PRO A 39 11.79 0.94 4.19
N GLN A 40 11.86 0.71 5.50
CA GLN A 40 10.64 0.38 6.25
C GLN A 40 9.68 1.57 6.14
N PRO A 41 8.39 1.34 5.81
CA PRO A 41 7.41 2.40 5.89
C PRO A 41 7.40 2.95 7.33
N PRO A 42 7.14 4.26 7.53
CA PRO A 42 7.15 4.83 8.86
C PRO A 42 6.26 3.98 9.76
N ALA A 43 6.84 3.47 10.84
CA ALA A 43 6.09 2.79 11.89
C ALA A 43 4.92 3.71 12.20
N ARG A 44 3.69 3.18 12.06
CA ARG A 44 2.50 3.93 12.42
C ARG A 44 2.72 4.37 13.85
N HIS A 45 2.95 5.66 14.02
CA HIS A 45 3.09 6.25 15.33
C HIS A 45 1.72 6.04 15.99
N ASP A 46 1.62 5.01 16.83
CA ASP A 46 0.40 4.68 17.55
C ASP A 46 0.18 5.78 18.58
N GLU A 47 -0.43 6.86 18.12
CA GLU A 47 -0.71 8.07 18.90
C GLU A 47 -1.77 7.83 19.98
N ARG A 48 -2.26 6.58 20.11
CA ARG A 48 -3.15 6.13 21.19
C ARG A 48 -2.51 6.26 22.56
N SER A 49 -1.19 6.15 22.68
CA SER A 49 -0.52 6.25 23.98
C SER A 49 -0.41 7.67 24.54
N ARG A 50 -0.70 8.71 23.75
CA ARG A 50 -0.56 10.12 24.18
C ARG A 50 -1.87 10.75 24.73
N ARG A 51 -2.99 10.03 24.68
CA ARG A 51 -4.31 10.53 25.14
C ARG A 51 -4.88 9.79 26.35
N ALA A 52 -4.07 8.99 27.05
CA ALA A 52 -4.40 8.48 28.38
C ALA A 52 -3.79 9.42 29.43
#